data_AF-A0A7C0WT87-F1
#
_entry.id   AF-A0A7C0WT87-F1
#
_cell.length_a   1.000
_cell.length_b   1.000
_cell.length_c   1.000
_cell.angle_alpha   90.00
_cell.angle_beta   90.00
_cell.angle_gamma   90.00
#
_symmetry.space_group_name_H-M   'P 1'
#
loop_
_entity.id
_entity.type
_entity.pdbx_description
1 polymer ?
#
loop_
_entity_poly.entity_id
_entity_poly.type
_entity_poly.pdbx_seq_one_letter_code
_entity_poly.pdbx_strand_id
1 'polypeptide(L)'
;MSKFLRDSSITIGSQILRLAFGLVTSIIIARILGPEGRGVYAICILLPFIIVTFANLGIVPATAYLLASRRFPPRQVLGGNILLSAALSMIGMAAGYFVVFRFGSLLFPSIDTGFLIFSLLLIPAHIFFRHIQAVPLGLQNFRYFNLAAVASSILFLVMTVTALVFLRMNIWGALTANMLAWLISSILIYRWTGRLTGGSTFRENGPYLRAALKYGIQVHLGNIFIFLSYRVDLLLINLFLDPLAVGYYSIGVVVAEQLWMVSSAASL
;
A
#
# COMPACT_ATOMS: atom_id res chain seq x y z
N MET A 1 1.52 8.72 30.10
CA MET A 1 0.56 7.62 29.88
C MET A 1 -0.61 7.99 28.95
N SER A 2 -1.33 9.11 29.16
CA SER A 2 -2.58 9.40 28.44
C SER A 2 -2.45 9.64 26.92
N LYS A 3 -1.40 10.34 26.46
CA LYS A 3 -1.19 10.61 25.02
C LYS A 3 -0.93 9.34 24.21
N PHE A 4 -0.06 8.47 24.73
CA PHE A 4 0.27 7.19 24.13
C PHE A 4 -0.97 6.29 24.02
N LEU A 5 -1.70 6.10 25.13
CA LEU A 5 -2.96 5.33 25.13
C LEU A 5 -3.96 5.89 24.11
N ARG A 6 -4.12 7.21 24.05
CA ARG A 6 -5.03 7.84 23.09
C ARG A 6 -4.62 7.59 21.63
N ASP A 7 -3.34 7.77 21.31
CA ASP A 7 -2.85 7.63 19.93
C ASP A 7 -2.87 6.15 19.48
N SER A 8 -2.62 5.21 20.39
CA SER A 8 -2.80 3.77 20.16
C SER A 8 -4.27 3.40 19.96
N SER A 9 -5.19 3.88 20.81
CA SER A 9 -6.63 3.66 20.65
C SER A 9 -7.17 4.23 19.34
N ILE A 10 -6.72 5.42 18.92
CA ILE A 10 -7.08 6.01 17.62
C ILE A 10 -6.62 5.11 16.48
N THR A 11 -5.39 4.59 16.56
CA THR A 11 -4.84 3.73 15.52
C THR A 11 -5.59 2.40 15.42
N ILE A 12 -5.85 1.74 16.55
CA ILE A 12 -6.62 0.50 16.60
C ILE A 12 -8.05 0.71 16.07
N GLY A 13 -8.75 1.73 16.56
CA GLY A 13 -10.10 2.06 16.09
C GLY A 13 -10.14 2.35 14.59
N SER A 14 -9.13 3.05 14.07
CA SER A 14 -9.01 3.34 12.64
C SER A 14 -8.74 2.08 11.81
N GLN A 15 -7.94 1.14 12.32
CA GLN A 15 -7.72 -0.15 11.67
C GLN A 15 -9.01 -0.98 11.63
N ILE A 16 -9.75 -1.06 12.74
CA ILE A 16 -11.05 -1.77 12.79
C ILE A 16 -12.03 -1.18 11.77
N LEU A 17 -12.16 0.15 11.72
CA LEU A 17 -13.03 0.82 10.74
C LEU A 17 -12.63 0.51 9.29
N ARG A 18 -11.32 0.56 8.99
CA ARG A 18 -10.81 0.24 7.65
C ARG A 18 -11.08 -1.20 7.27
N LEU A 19 -10.91 -2.14 8.21
CA LEU A 19 -11.25 -3.55 7.99
C LEU A 19 -12.74 -3.72 7.72
N ALA A 20 -13.61 -3.09 8.52
CA ALA A 20 -15.06 -3.13 8.32
C ALA A 20 -15.46 -2.59 6.94
N PHE A 21 -14.98 -1.41 6.54
CA PHE A 21 -15.26 -0.85 5.22
C PHE A 21 -14.68 -1.70 4.09
N GLY A 22 -13.49 -2.26 4.26
CA GLY A 22 -12.87 -3.17 3.30
C GLY A 22 -13.67 -4.46 3.10
N LEU A 23 -14.18 -5.05 4.18
CA LEU A 23 -15.04 -6.23 4.14
C LEU A 23 -16.34 -5.94 3.41
N VAL A 24 -17.03 -4.85 3.77
CA VAL A 24 -18.27 -4.42 3.10
C VAL A 24 -18.02 -4.21 1.60
N THR A 25 -16.95 -3.52 1.23
CA THR A 25 -16.60 -3.28 -0.17
C THR A 25 -16.29 -4.58 -0.91
N SER A 26 -15.55 -5.51 -0.28
CA SER A 26 -15.24 -6.83 -0.86
C SER A 26 -16.51 -7.66 -1.09
N ILE A 27 -17.45 -7.65 -0.14
CA ILE A 27 -18.75 -8.33 -0.27
C ILE A 27 -19.55 -7.75 -1.44
N ILE A 28 -19.61 -6.42 -1.57
CA ILE A 28 -20.31 -5.75 -2.67
C ILE A 28 -19.73 -6.16 -4.02
N ILE A 29 -18.40 -6.08 -4.18
CA ILE A 29 -17.72 -6.47 -5.43
C ILE A 29 -18.00 -7.94 -5.73
N ALA A 30 -17.88 -8.83 -4.74
CA ALA A 30 -18.09 -10.27 -4.94
C ALA A 30 -19.55 -10.61 -5.30
N ARG A 31 -20.54 -9.95 -4.67
CA ARG A 31 -21.95 -10.20 -4.95
C ARG A 31 -22.40 -9.64 -6.30
N ILE A 32 -21.92 -8.47 -6.70
CA ILE A 32 -22.39 -7.81 -7.93
C ILE A 32 -21.65 -8.33 -9.16
N LEU A 33 -20.33 -8.51 -9.08
CA LEU A 33 -19.54 -9.02 -10.22
C LEU A 33 -19.59 -10.54 -10.37
N GLY A 34 -20.11 -11.24 -9.37
CA GLY A 34 -20.06 -12.70 -9.28
C GLY A 34 -18.64 -13.25 -9.06
N PRO A 35 -18.49 -14.58 -8.96
CA PRO A 35 -17.21 -15.22 -8.69
C PRO A 35 -16.15 -14.93 -9.76
N GLU A 36 -16.54 -14.96 -11.03
CA GLU A 36 -15.64 -14.73 -12.17
C GLU A 36 -15.13 -13.28 -12.20
N GLY A 37 -16.03 -12.30 -12.19
CA GLY A 37 -15.64 -10.89 -12.20
C GLY A 37 -14.86 -10.46 -10.96
N ARG A 38 -15.11 -11.09 -9.80
CA ARG A 38 -14.31 -10.91 -8.58
C ARG A 38 -12.88 -11.44 -8.75
N GLY A 39 -12.73 -12.57 -9.43
CA GLY A 39 -11.43 -13.18 -9.77
C GLY A 39 -10.62 -12.28 -10.69
N VAL A 40 -11.24 -11.80 -11.78
CA VAL A 40 -10.61 -10.83 -12.71
C VAL A 40 -10.18 -9.57 -11.95
N TYR A 41 -11.08 -8.97 -11.17
CA TYR A 41 -10.74 -7.80 -10.36
C TYR A 41 -9.57 -8.08 -9.40
N ALA A 42 -9.56 -9.23 -8.72
CA ALA A 42 -8.47 -9.60 -7.81
C ALA A 42 -7.11 -9.61 -8.50
N ILE A 43 -7.03 -10.20 -9.69
CA ILE A 43 -5.77 -10.29 -10.44
C ILE A 43 -5.35 -8.92 -10.98
N CYS A 44 -6.30 -8.11 -11.45
CA CYS A 44 -6.03 -6.73 -11.86
C CYS A 44 -5.53 -5.86 -10.69
N ILE A 45 -5.93 -6.10 -9.45
CA ILE A 45 -5.38 -5.40 -8.28
C ILE A 45 -4.04 -5.98 -7.85
N LEU A 46 -3.83 -7.29 -7.99
CA LEU A 46 -2.62 -7.98 -7.58
C LEU A 46 -1.38 -7.47 -8.31
N LEU A 47 -1.45 -7.32 -9.64
CA LEU A 47 -0.34 -6.85 -10.46
C LEU A 47 0.24 -5.49 -9.99
N PRO A 48 -0.56 -4.40 -9.92
CA PRO A 48 -0.05 -3.13 -9.41
C PRO A 48 0.34 -3.21 -7.93
N PHE A 49 -0.33 -4.03 -7.11
CA PHE A 49 0.05 -4.22 -5.71
C PHE A 49 1.47 -4.79 -5.54
N ILE A 50 1.82 -5.81 -6.33
CA ILE A 50 3.17 -6.38 -6.37
C ILE A 50 4.17 -5.31 -6.77
N ILE A 51 3.91 -4.59 -7.87
CA ILE A 51 4.80 -3.54 -8.36
C ILE A 51 5.01 -2.46 -7.31
N VAL A 52 3.94 -1.96 -6.68
CA VAL A 52 4.05 -0.94 -5.63
C VAL A 52 4.83 -1.44 -4.42
N THR A 53 4.69 -2.72 -4.06
CA THR A 53 5.40 -3.32 -2.93
C THR A 53 6.92 -3.27 -3.14
N PHE A 54 7.39 -3.61 -4.33
CA PHE A 54 8.81 -3.55 -4.69
C PHE A 54 9.28 -2.11 -4.98
N ALA A 55 8.46 -1.32 -5.66
CA ALA A 55 8.81 0.06 -6.03
C ALA A 55 8.86 1.01 -4.83
N ASN A 56 8.28 0.66 -3.68
CA ASN A 56 8.30 1.53 -2.50
C ASN A 56 9.71 1.76 -1.94
N LEU A 57 10.68 0.86 -2.20
CA LEU A 57 12.11 0.97 -1.84
C LEU A 57 12.38 1.45 -0.39
N GLY A 58 11.50 1.13 0.56
CA GLY A 58 11.63 1.58 1.95
C GLY A 58 11.51 3.10 2.15
N ILE A 59 10.93 3.85 1.21
CA ILE A 59 10.79 5.31 1.32
C ILE A 59 9.84 5.71 2.47
N VAL A 60 8.79 4.91 2.73
CA VAL A 60 7.87 5.16 3.86
C VAL A 60 8.60 5.16 5.21
N PRO A 61 9.34 4.11 5.62
CA PRO A 61 10.11 4.15 6.87
C PRO A 61 11.26 5.17 6.84
N ALA A 62 11.90 5.40 5.68
CA ALA A 62 12.92 6.44 5.54
C ALA A 62 12.38 7.85 5.83
N THR A 63 11.21 8.17 5.29
CA THR A 63 10.50 9.44 5.54
C THR A 63 10.21 9.60 7.02
N ALA A 64 9.66 8.57 7.66
CA ALA A 64 9.32 8.60 9.08
C ALA A 64 10.56 8.85 9.95
N TYR A 65 11.65 8.13 9.70
CA TYR A 65 12.92 8.28 10.41
C TYR A 65 13.57 9.66 10.20
N LEU A 66 13.65 10.12 8.95
CA LEU A 66 14.32 11.39 8.61
C LEU A 66 13.58 12.62 9.15
N LEU A 67 12.23 12.57 9.21
CA LEU A 67 11.41 13.60 9.86
C LEU A 67 11.51 13.53 11.37
N ALA A 68 11.39 12.34 11.97
CA ALA A 68 11.45 12.17 13.42
C ALA A 68 12.82 12.59 13.98
N SER A 69 13.90 12.32 13.24
CA SER A 69 15.27 12.76 13.55
C SER A 69 15.56 14.24 13.24
N ARG A 70 14.58 14.98 12.72
CA ARG A 70 14.66 16.41 12.37
C ARG A 70 15.84 16.76 11.43
N ARG A 71 16.30 15.81 10.62
CA ARG A 71 17.43 16.00 9.69
C ARG A 71 17.08 16.89 8.50
N PHE A 72 15.80 16.94 8.15
CA PHE A 72 15.31 17.74 7.02
C PHE A 72 14.01 18.47 7.39
N PRO A 73 13.81 19.71 6.92
CA PRO A 73 12.57 20.45 7.12
C PRO A 73 11.37 19.75 6.47
N PRO A 74 10.18 19.76 7.11
CA PRO A 74 9.02 19.02 6.60
C PRO A 74 8.57 19.41 5.19
N ARG A 75 8.73 20.68 4.78
CA ARG A 75 8.40 21.13 3.41
C ARG A 75 9.30 20.50 2.35
N GLN A 76 10.58 20.30 2.68
CA GLN A 76 11.55 19.67 1.79
C GLN A 76 11.26 18.18 1.68
N VAL A 77 11.01 17.51 2.81
CA VAL A 77 10.60 16.09 2.82
C VAL A 77 9.34 15.85 2.00
N LEU A 78 8.32 16.71 2.13
CA LEU A 78 7.10 16.60 1.34
C LEU A 78 7.39 16.74 -0.17
N GLY A 79 8.18 17.74 -0.58
CA GLY A 79 8.57 17.93 -1.99
C GLY A 79 9.40 16.78 -2.53
N GLY A 80 10.36 16.29 -1.76
CA GLY A 80 11.16 15.11 -2.10
C GLY A 80 10.34 13.84 -2.26
N ASN A 81 9.34 13.63 -1.39
CA ASN A 81 8.42 12.49 -1.53
C ASN A 81 7.54 12.58 -2.76
N ILE A 82 7.14 13.77 -3.20
CA ILE A 82 6.43 13.96 -4.48
C ILE A 82 7.35 13.55 -5.64
N LEU A 83 8.61 14.00 -5.64
CA LEU A 83 9.59 13.65 -6.68
C LEU A 83 9.86 12.14 -6.72
N LEU A 84 10.10 11.51 -5.57
CA LEU A 84 10.28 10.06 -5.46
C LEU A 84 9.05 9.31 -5.93
N SER A 85 7.86 9.77 -5.53
CA SER A 85 6.61 9.13 -5.96
C SER A 85 6.49 9.16 -7.47
N ALA A 86 6.74 10.31 -8.12
CA ALA A 86 6.69 10.42 -9.57
C ALA A 86 7.71 9.50 -10.25
N ALA A 87 8.97 9.51 -9.80
CA ALA A 87 10.03 8.68 -10.35
C ALA A 87 9.73 7.17 -10.23
N LEU A 88 9.38 6.71 -9.04
CA LEU A 88 9.10 5.30 -8.76
C LEU A 88 7.82 4.82 -9.44
N SER A 89 6.84 5.71 -9.61
CA SER A 89 5.62 5.39 -10.35
C SER A 89 5.89 5.24 -11.84
N MET A 90 6.71 6.11 -12.45
CA MET A 90 7.10 5.96 -13.85
C MET A 90 7.84 4.63 -14.08
N ILE A 91 8.79 4.30 -13.20
CA ILE A 91 9.52 3.01 -13.26
C ILE A 91 8.54 1.84 -13.09
N GLY A 92 7.65 1.90 -12.10
CA GLY A 92 6.67 0.85 -11.83
C GLY A 92 5.68 0.65 -12.98
N MET A 93 5.17 1.73 -13.58
CA MET A 93 4.29 1.66 -14.74
C MET A 93 5.00 1.10 -15.97
N ALA A 94 6.24 1.54 -16.25
CA ALA A 94 7.02 1.01 -17.36
C ALA A 94 7.31 -0.49 -17.20
N ALA A 95 7.69 -0.92 -15.99
CA ALA A 95 7.91 -2.32 -15.68
C ALA A 95 6.62 -3.15 -15.80
N GLY A 96 5.50 -2.65 -15.25
CA GLY A 96 4.20 -3.30 -15.35
C GLY A 96 3.71 -3.43 -16.79
N TYR A 97 3.86 -2.36 -17.58
CA TYR A 97 3.50 -2.38 -18.99
C TYR A 97 4.34 -3.40 -19.76
N PHE A 98 5.66 -3.43 -19.52
CA PHE A 98 6.55 -4.42 -20.12
C PHE A 98 6.14 -5.85 -19.76
N VAL A 99 5.79 -6.13 -18.50
CA VAL A 99 5.33 -7.45 -18.06
C VAL A 99 4.03 -7.85 -18.75
N VAL A 100 3.04 -6.96 -18.79
CA VAL A 100 1.75 -7.24 -19.45
C VAL A 100 1.95 -7.45 -20.94
N PHE A 101 2.74 -6.60 -21.59
CA PHE A 101 2.99 -6.69 -23.03
C PHE A 101 3.74 -7.98 -23.41
N ARG A 102 4.78 -8.35 -22.65
CA ARG A 102 5.67 -9.47 -23.02
C ARG A 102 5.21 -10.83 -22.49
N PHE A 103 4.59 -10.84 -21.32
CA PHE A 103 4.25 -12.07 -20.58
C PHE A 103 2.76 -12.16 -20.23
N GLY A 104 1.93 -11.18 -20.63
CA GLY A 104 0.51 -11.14 -20.25
C GLY A 104 -0.28 -12.36 -20.70
N SER A 105 -0.07 -12.85 -21.93
CA SER A 105 -0.72 -14.06 -22.44
C SER A 105 -0.32 -15.33 -21.70
N LEU A 106 0.90 -15.38 -21.15
CA LEU A 106 1.41 -16.51 -20.38
C LEU A 106 0.94 -16.47 -18.92
N LEU A 107 1.00 -15.29 -18.30
CA LEU A 107 0.73 -15.10 -16.87
C LEU A 107 -0.76 -14.90 -16.58
N PHE A 108 -1.51 -14.34 -17.53
CA PHE A 108 -2.90 -13.93 -17.37
C PHE A 108 -3.78 -14.34 -18.57
N PRO A 109 -3.79 -15.63 -18.99
CA PRO A 109 -4.40 -16.08 -20.24
C PRO A 109 -5.91 -15.82 -20.36
N SER A 110 -6.61 -15.70 -19.22
CA SER A 110 -8.07 -15.51 -19.15
C SER A 110 -8.49 -14.07 -18.82
N ILE A 111 -7.57 -13.11 -18.85
CA ILE A 111 -7.85 -11.72 -18.47
C ILE A 111 -7.64 -10.81 -19.67
N ASP A 112 -8.64 -9.97 -19.94
CA ASP A 112 -8.54 -8.94 -20.95
C ASP A 112 -7.36 -7.99 -20.64
N THR A 113 -6.47 -7.83 -21.62
CA THR A 113 -5.27 -7.01 -21.52
C THR A 113 -5.60 -5.54 -21.20
N GLY A 114 -6.76 -5.04 -21.63
CA GLY A 114 -7.25 -3.70 -21.31
C GLY A 114 -7.45 -3.50 -19.80
N PHE A 115 -7.99 -4.49 -19.09
CA PHE A 115 -8.10 -4.41 -17.62
C PHE A 115 -6.74 -4.36 -16.94
N LEU A 116 -5.79 -5.17 -17.41
CA LEU A 116 -4.42 -5.20 -16.88
C LEU A 116 -3.71 -3.87 -17.09
N ILE A 117 -3.73 -3.32 -18.32
CA ILE A 117 -3.11 -2.03 -18.64
C ILE A 117 -3.78 -0.91 -17.83
N PHE A 118 -5.10 -0.89 -17.74
CA PHE A 118 -5.82 0.11 -16.96
C PHE A 118 -5.44 0.05 -15.47
N SER A 119 -5.30 -1.15 -14.92
CA SER A 119 -4.91 -1.32 -13.52
C SER A 119 -3.53 -0.74 -13.17
N LEU A 120 -2.63 -0.58 -14.15
CA LEU A 120 -1.33 0.06 -13.94
C LEU A 120 -1.47 1.54 -13.56
N LEU A 121 -2.57 2.20 -13.92
CA LEU A 121 -2.87 3.57 -13.50
C LEU A 121 -3.11 3.70 -11.98
N LEU A 122 -3.31 2.58 -11.27
CA LEU A 122 -3.42 2.55 -9.81
C LEU A 122 -2.05 2.79 -9.14
N ILE A 123 -0.95 2.42 -9.80
CA ILE A 123 0.42 2.54 -9.27
C ILE A 123 0.74 3.98 -8.84
N PRO A 124 0.62 5.01 -9.70
CA PRO A 124 1.00 6.37 -9.34
C PRO A 124 0.21 6.93 -8.16
N ALA A 125 -1.11 6.75 -8.17
CA ALA A 125 -1.96 7.24 -7.09
C ALA A 125 -1.66 6.52 -5.76
N HIS A 126 -1.43 5.20 -5.81
CA HIS A 126 -1.13 4.43 -4.61
C HIS A 126 0.25 4.75 -4.01
N ILE A 127 1.31 4.82 -4.84
CA ILE A 127 2.65 5.21 -4.39
C ILE A 127 2.63 6.60 -3.78
N PHE A 128 2.03 7.56 -4.50
CA PHE A 128 1.90 8.93 -4.03
C PHE A 128 1.21 9.00 -2.68
N PHE A 129 0.02 8.39 -2.54
CA PHE A 129 -0.70 8.38 -1.26
C PHE A 129 0.18 7.88 -0.12
N ARG A 130 0.86 6.73 -0.29
CA ARG A 130 1.71 6.15 0.77
C ARG A 130 2.88 7.05 1.15
N HIS A 131 3.55 7.66 0.18
CA HIS A 131 4.70 8.54 0.42
C HIS A 131 4.28 9.83 1.14
N ILE A 132 3.15 10.42 0.76
CA ILE A 132 2.65 11.63 1.41
C ILE A 132 2.09 11.31 2.80
N GLN A 133 1.44 10.16 2.98
CA GLN A 133 0.94 9.68 4.27
C GLN A 133 2.09 9.38 5.25
N ALA A 134 3.29 9.03 4.78
CA ALA A 134 4.46 8.84 5.64
C ALA A 134 4.93 10.12 6.34
N VAL A 135 4.57 11.31 5.83
CA VAL A 135 4.95 12.60 6.43
C VAL A 135 4.26 12.86 7.77
N PRO A 136 2.91 12.83 7.89
CA PRO A 136 2.27 12.96 9.20
C PRO A 136 2.67 11.85 10.17
N LEU A 137 3.02 10.65 9.68
CA LEU A 137 3.62 9.60 10.51
C LEU A 137 4.97 10.03 11.10
N GLY A 138 5.89 10.53 10.27
CA GLY A 138 7.20 11.03 10.71
C GLY A 138 7.12 12.26 11.62
N LEU A 139 6.06 13.07 11.47
CA LEU A 139 5.74 14.16 12.39
C LEU A 139 5.04 13.70 13.69
N GLN A 140 4.89 12.38 13.89
CA GLN A 140 4.17 11.77 15.01
C GLN A 140 2.72 12.28 15.15
N ASN A 141 2.12 12.68 14.02
CA ASN A 141 0.74 13.10 13.93
C ASN A 141 -0.14 11.92 13.48
N PHE A 142 -0.27 10.94 14.38
CA PHE A 142 -1.03 9.72 14.15
C PHE A 142 -2.50 9.99 13.80
N ARG A 143 -3.06 11.12 14.25
CA ARG A 143 -4.43 11.53 13.88
C ARG A 143 -4.58 11.73 12.39
N TYR A 144 -3.75 12.54 11.75
CA TYR A 144 -3.85 12.77 10.29
C TYR A 144 -3.42 11.56 9.48
N PHE A 145 -2.44 10.78 9.97
CA PHE A 145 -2.06 9.51 9.36
C PHE A 145 -3.26 8.55 9.26
N ASN A 146 -3.95 8.35 10.39
CA ASN A 146 -5.10 7.45 10.47
C ASN A 146 -6.34 8.02 9.77
N LEU A 147 -6.61 9.32 9.90
CA LEU A 147 -7.73 9.98 9.20
C LEU A 147 -7.61 9.80 7.68
N ALA A 148 -6.41 9.92 7.11
CA ALA A 148 -6.19 9.67 5.69
C ALA A 148 -6.51 8.23 5.30
N ALA A 149 -6.10 7.26 6.12
CA ALA A 149 -6.33 5.85 5.87
C ALA A 149 -7.83 5.48 5.96
N VAL A 150 -8.56 6.07 6.90
CA VAL A 150 -10.00 5.86 7.06
C VAL A 150 -10.75 6.56 5.92
N ALA A 151 -10.39 7.81 5.60
CA ALA A 151 -10.99 8.55 4.49
C ALA A 151 -10.81 7.83 3.15
N SER A 152 -9.64 7.22 2.90
CA SER A 152 -9.43 6.44 1.68
C SER A 152 -10.31 5.19 1.62
N SER A 153 -10.50 4.49 2.74
CA SER A 153 -11.41 3.33 2.80
C SER A 153 -12.88 3.73 2.60
N ILE A 154 -13.31 4.86 3.16
CA ILE A 154 -14.67 5.39 2.95
C ILE A 154 -14.85 5.81 1.49
N LEU A 155 -13.90 6.54 0.92
CA LEU A 155 -13.94 6.94 -0.49
C LEU A 155 -14.01 5.71 -1.39
N PHE A 156 -13.23 4.68 -1.11
CA PHE A 156 -13.28 3.45 -1.90
C PHE A 156 -14.66 2.79 -1.82
N LEU A 157 -15.21 2.63 -0.62
CA LEU A 157 -16.57 2.11 -0.43
C LEU A 157 -17.61 2.94 -1.21
N VAL A 158 -17.59 4.26 -1.07
CA VAL A 158 -18.54 5.17 -1.74
C VAL A 158 -18.42 5.08 -3.26
N MET A 159 -17.19 5.09 -3.79
CA MET A 159 -16.96 4.98 -5.23
C MET A 159 -17.41 3.61 -5.75
N THR A 160 -17.16 2.53 -5.02
CA THR A 160 -17.60 1.18 -5.39
C THR A 160 -19.11 1.05 -5.37
N VAL A 161 -19.78 1.55 -4.32
CA VAL A 161 -21.25 1.56 -4.24
C VAL A 161 -21.84 2.36 -5.41
N THR A 162 -21.28 3.54 -5.69
CA THR A 162 -21.71 4.39 -6.81
C THR A 162 -21.58 3.65 -8.14
N ALA A 163 -20.41 3.08 -8.43
CA ALA A 163 -20.16 2.42 -9.71
C ALA A 163 -20.97 1.12 -9.88
N LEU A 164 -21.03 0.26 -8.85
CA LEU A 164 -21.57 -1.08 -8.99
C LEU A 164 -23.06 -1.18 -8.63
N VAL A 165 -23.55 -0.40 -7.66
CA VAL A 165 -24.96 -0.46 -7.22
C VAL A 165 -25.81 0.52 -8.02
N PHE A 166 -25.40 1.79 -8.08
CA PHE A 166 -26.20 2.84 -8.70
C PHE A 166 -26.02 2.89 -10.22
N LEU A 167 -24.77 2.85 -10.70
CA LEU A 167 -24.48 2.88 -12.14
C LEU A 167 -24.49 1.50 -12.80
N ARG A 168 -24.56 0.42 -12.00
CA ARG A 168 -24.61 -0.99 -12.45
C ARG A 168 -23.50 -1.34 -13.45
N MET A 169 -22.33 -0.75 -13.25
CA MET A 169 -21.17 -1.00 -14.09
C MET A 169 -20.59 -2.40 -13.83
N ASN A 170 -19.87 -2.94 -14.82
CA ASN A 170 -19.16 -4.20 -14.70
C ASN A 170 -17.77 -4.00 -14.05
N ILE A 171 -16.81 -4.86 -14.38
CA ILE A 171 -15.42 -4.81 -13.88
C ILE A 171 -14.78 -3.41 -14.09
N TRP A 172 -15.08 -2.73 -15.19
CA TRP A 172 -14.60 -1.35 -15.42
C TRP A 172 -15.07 -0.39 -14.33
N GLY A 173 -16.29 -0.55 -13.82
CA GLY A 173 -16.82 0.21 -12.70
C GLY A 173 -16.02 0.00 -11.41
N ALA A 174 -15.67 -1.24 -11.10
CA ALA A 174 -14.86 -1.55 -9.91
C ALA A 174 -13.44 -0.99 -10.02
N LEU A 175 -12.80 -1.13 -11.18
CA LEU A 175 -11.45 -0.61 -11.42
C LEU A 175 -11.42 0.93 -11.40
N THR A 176 -12.37 1.59 -12.05
CA THR A 176 -12.49 3.05 -12.06
C THR A 176 -12.83 3.59 -10.67
N ALA A 177 -13.71 2.93 -9.91
CA ALA A 177 -13.99 3.28 -8.53
C ALA A 177 -12.73 3.25 -7.66
N ASN A 178 -11.89 2.21 -7.80
CA ASN A 178 -10.63 2.12 -7.07
C ASN A 178 -9.66 3.24 -7.48
N MET A 179 -9.52 3.50 -8.79
CA MET A 179 -8.66 4.56 -9.29
C MET A 179 -9.08 5.94 -8.78
N LEU A 180 -10.38 6.26 -8.85
CA LEU A 180 -10.93 7.52 -8.35
C LEU A 180 -10.75 7.65 -6.84
N ALA A 181 -10.98 6.58 -6.08
CA ALA A 181 -10.77 6.57 -4.64
C ALA A 181 -9.31 6.91 -4.28
N TRP A 182 -8.33 6.26 -4.94
CA TRP A 182 -6.91 6.57 -4.72
C TRP A 182 -6.54 7.99 -5.16
N LEU A 183 -7.05 8.46 -6.28
CA LEU A 183 -6.76 9.81 -6.80
C LEU A 183 -7.31 10.90 -5.87
N ILE A 184 -8.58 10.77 -5.44
CA ILE A 184 -9.19 11.71 -4.49
C ILE A 184 -8.48 11.65 -3.14
N SER A 185 -8.18 10.44 -2.64
CA SER A 185 -7.43 10.26 -1.38
C SER A 185 -6.06 10.91 -1.43
N SER A 186 -5.37 10.81 -2.57
CA SER A 186 -4.06 11.43 -2.82
C SER A 186 -4.14 12.95 -2.77
N ILE A 187 -5.17 13.54 -3.38
CA ILE A 187 -5.39 14.99 -3.33
C ILE A 187 -5.69 15.43 -1.88
N LEU A 188 -6.54 14.71 -1.16
CA LEU A 188 -6.89 15.03 0.22
C LEU A 188 -5.67 14.99 1.14
N ILE A 189 -4.89 13.91 1.10
CA ILE A 189 -3.70 13.76 1.95
C ILE A 189 -2.64 14.80 1.60
N TYR A 190 -2.45 15.14 0.32
CA TYR A 190 -1.55 16.22 -0.06
C TYR A 190 -2.00 17.57 0.53
N ARG A 191 -3.29 17.91 0.45
CA ARG A 191 -3.80 19.16 1.02
C ARG A 191 -3.67 19.22 2.54
N TRP A 192 -3.95 18.11 3.24
CA TRP A 192 -3.81 18.05 4.70
C TRP A 192 -2.35 18.13 5.13
N THR A 193 -1.48 17.32 4.52
CA THR A 193 -0.05 17.33 4.81
C THR A 193 0.60 18.66 4.44
N GLY A 194 0.20 19.27 3.31
CA GLY A 194 0.67 20.59 2.91
C GLY A 194 0.33 21.67 3.94
N ARG A 195 -0.84 21.60 4.61
CA ARG A 195 -1.15 22.52 5.72
C ARG A 195 -0.26 22.27 6.94
N LEU A 196 0.07 21.01 7.25
CA LEU A 196 0.93 20.64 8.38
C LEU A 196 2.39 21.07 8.18
N THR A 197 2.90 20.96 6.95
CA THR A 197 4.29 21.33 6.63
C THR A 197 4.42 22.81 6.25
N GLY A 198 3.31 23.48 5.91
CA GLY A 198 3.30 24.81 5.31
C GLY A 198 3.61 24.79 3.80
N GLY A 199 3.40 23.66 3.14
CA GLY A 199 3.57 23.45 1.71
C GLY A 199 4.73 22.50 1.37
N SER A 200 5.04 22.40 0.09
CA SER A 200 6.17 21.64 -0.43
C SER A 200 7.20 22.57 -1.06
N THR A 201 8.49 22.26 -0.90
CA THR A 201 9.56 22.91 -1.66
C THR A 201 10.31 21.88 -2.49
N PHE A 202 10.57 22.22 -3.75
CA PHE A 202 11.37 21.41 -4.66
C PHE A 202 12.86 21.78 -4.62
N ARG A 203 13.21 22.90 -3.98
CA ARG A 203 14.58 23.40 -3.89
C ARG A 203 15.44 22.50 -3.02
N GLU A 204 16.67 22.27 -3.46
CA GLU A 204 17.71 21.56 -2.70
C GLU A 204 17.29 20.16 -2.22
N ASN A 205 16.44 19.44 -2.95
CA ASN A 205 16.00 18.10 -2.53
C ASN A 205 17.06 17.00 -2.70
N GLY A 206 18.14 17.25 -3.44
CA GLY A 206 19.20 16.25 -3.70
C GLY A 206 19.71 15.52 -2.44
N PRO A 207 20.10 16.24 -1.37
CA PRO A 207 20.49 15.64 -0.10
C PRO A 207 19.42 14.76 0.53
N TYR A 208 18.15 15.21 0.54
CA TYR A 208 17.02 14.42 1.07
C TYR A 208 16.79 13.16 0.23
N LEU A 209 16.72 13.29 -1.10
CA LEU A 209 16.50 12.16 -2.01
C LEU A 209 17.56 11.08 -1.82
N ARG A 210 18.83 11.48 -1.73
CA ARG A 210 19.95 10.57 -1.49
C ARG A 210 19.85 9.90 -0.12
N ALA A 211 19.52 10.65 0.93
CA ALA A 211 19.35 10.10 2.27
C ALA A 211 18.18 9.12 2.35
N ALA A 212 17.05 9.48 1.75
CA ALA A 212 15.83 8.65 1.70
C ALA A 212 16.07 7.35 0.93
N LEU A 213 16.72 7.41 -0.23
CA LEU A 213 17.05 6.20 -1.01
C LEU A 213 18.09 5.33 -0.30
N LYS A 214 19.15 5.91 0.25
CA LYS A 214 20.19 5.16 0.97
C LYS A 214 19.61 4.41 2.18
N TYR A 215 18.86 5.12 3.01
CA TYR A 215 18.21 4.52 4.17
C TYR A 215 17.10 3.55 3.76
N GLY A 216 16.29 3.92 2.77
CA GLY A 216 15.18 3.11 2.27
C GLY A 216 15.63 1.76 1.74
N ILE A 217 16.67 1.72 0.89
CA ILE A 217 17.22 0.46 0.37
C ILE A 217 17.78 -0.41 1.50
N GLN A 218 18.49 0.19 2.47
CA GLN A 218 19.03 -0.56 3.61
C GLN A 218 17.92 -1.22 4.44
N VAL A 219 16.87 -0.48 4.77
CA VAL A 219 15.71 -1.02 5.51
C VAL A 219 14.93 -2.02 4.66
N HIS A 220 14.77 -1.75 3.36
CA HIS A 220 14.03 -2.64 2.46
C HIS A 220 14.73 -4.00 2.31
N LEU A 221 16.05 -4.00 2.13
CA LEU A 221 16.84 -5.23 2.13
C LEU A 221 16.74 -5.95 3.48
N GLY A 222 16.83 -5.22 4.60
CA GLY A 222 16.61 -5.80 5.94
C GLY A 222 15.24 -6.48 6.06
N ASN A 223 14.18 -5.85 5.57
CA ASN A 223 12.83 -6.43 5.58
C ASN A 223 12.70 -7.64 4.65
N ILE A 224 13.38 -7.65 3.51
CA ILE A 224 13.45 -8.83 2.63
C ILE A 224 14.19 -9.97 3.34
N PHE A 225 15.31 -9.69 4.01
CA PHE A 225 16.03 -10.70 4.78
C PHE A 225 15.21 -11.24 5.94
N ILE A 226 14.47 -10.39 6.66
CA ILE A 226 13.55 -10.81 7.72
C ILE A 226 12.44 -11.70 7.12
N PHE A 227 11.83 -11.27 6.01
CA PHE A 227 10.79 -12.05 5.34
C PHE A 227 11.30 -13.40 4.86
N LEU A 228 12.46 -13.45 4.21
CA LEU A 228 13.10 -14.69 3.81
C LEU A 228 13.43 -15.53 5.03
N SER A 229 13.94 -14.93 6.12
CA SER A 229 14.25 -15.67 7.34
C SER A 229 13.03 -16.35 7.98
N TYR A 230 11.81 -15.83 7.82
CA TYR A 230 10.58 -16.50 8.29
C TYR A 230 10.01 -17.51 7.28
N ARG A 231 10.59 -17.60 6.08
CA ARG A 231 10.10 -18.45 4.99
C ARG A 231 11.14 -19.46 4.51
N VAL A 232 12.41 -19.31 4.87
CA VAL A 232 13.51 -20.25 4.58
C VAL A 232 13.16 -21.62 5.12
N ASP A 233 12.58 -21.70 6.31
CA ASP A 233 12.15 -22.93 6.97
C ASP A 233 11.11 -23.67 6.13
N LEU A 234 10.11 -22.95 5.59
CA LEU A 234 9.12 -23.50 4.66
C LEU A 234 9.76 -23.98 3.34
N LEU A 235 10.73 -23.23 2.81
CA LEU A 235 11.45 -23.60 1.59
C LEU A 235 12.31 -24.85 1.80
N LEU A 236 12.98 -24.97 2.95
CA LEU A 236 13.77 -26.14 3.32
C LEU A 236 12.88 -27.36 3.51
N ILE A 237 11.75 -27.24 4.22
CA ILE A 237 10.79 -28.35 4.37
C ILE A 237 10.27 -28.80 3.00
N ASN A 238 9.95 -27.87 2.10
CA ASN A 238 9.53 -28.23 0.74
C ASN A 238 10.63 -28.90 -0.10
N LEU A 239 11.91 -28.62 0.21
CA LEU A 239 13.04 -29.22 -0.50
C LEU A 239 13.37 -30.64 0.00
N PHE A 240 13.17 -30.91 1.29
CA PHE A 240 13.58 -32.16 1.95
C PHE A 240 12.43 -33.11 2.31
N LEU A 241 11.19 -32.63 2.31
CA LEU A 241 10.00 -33.38 2.71
C LEU A 241 8.89 -33.26 1.65
N ASP A 242 7.81 -34.00 1.87
CA ASP A 242 6.66 -34.02 0.98
C ASP A 242 5.74 -32.80 1.20
N PRO A 243 4.93 -32.43 0.19
CA PRO A 243 4.05 -31.25 0.27
C PRO A 243 3.05 -31.27 1.44
N LEU A 244 2.73 -32.46 1.98
CA LEU A 244 1.85 -32.61 3.13
C LEU A 244 2.50 -32.05 4.41
N ALA A 245 3.80 -32.29 4.61
CA ALA A 245 4.57 -31.72 5.73
C ALA A 245 4.68 -30.19 5.64
N VAL A 246 4.86 -29.64 4.43
CA VAL A 246 4.83 -28.19 4.18
C VAL A 246 3.48 -27.61 4.58
N GLY A 247 2.38 -28.31 4.25
CA GLY A 247 1.01 -27.93 4.62
C GLY A 247 0.83 -27.76 6.12
N TYR A 248 1.16 -28.79 6.91
CA TYR A 248 1.06 -28.72 8.37
C TYR A 248 1.95 -27.63 8.99
N TYR A 249 3.18 -27.51 8.50
CA TYR A 249 4.10 -26.50 9.00
C TYR A 249 3.60 -25.07 8.71
N SER A 250 3.08 -24.82 7.50
CA SER A 250 2.58 -23.51 7.10
C SER A 250 1.43 -23.00 7.99
N ILE A 251 0.55 -23.90 8.43
CA ILE A 251 -0.54 -23.56 9.34
C ILE A 251 0.01 -23.18 10.71
N GLY A 252 0.98 -23.94 11.23
CA GLY A 252 1.64 -23.64 12.50
C GLY A 252 2.35 -22.27 12.50
N VAL A 253 3.04 -21.94 11.41
CA VAL A 253 3.70 -20.63 11.23
C VAL A 253 2.68 -19.50 11.26
N VAL A 254 1.54 -19.62 10.56
CA VAL A 254 0.50 -18.58 10.56
C VAL A 254 -0.03 -18.32 11.98
N VAL A 255 -0.27 -19.36 12.77
CA VAL A 255 -0.73 -19.21 14.15
C VAL A 255 0.34 -18.53 15.02
N ALA A 256 1.61 -18.88 14.86
CA ALA A 256 2.72 -18.25 15.58
C ALA A 256 2.89 -16.77 15.20
N GLU A 257 2.81 -16.43 13.90
CA GLU A 257 2.89 -15.07 13.39
C GLU A 257 1.74 -14.20 13.94
N GLN A 258 0.52 -14.75 14.04
CA GLN A 258 -0.62 -14.03 14.61
C GLN A 258 -0.49 -13.78 16.11
N LEU A 259 0.04 -14.74 16.88
CA LEU A 259 0.34 -14.53 18.30
C LEU A 259 1.40 -13.44 18.49
N TRP A 260 2.37 -13.38 17.58
CA TRP A 260 3.42 -12.38 17.64
C TRP A 260 2.92 -10.97 17.33
N MET A 261 1.91 -10.82 16.45
CA MET A 261 1.23 -9.54 16.21
C MET A 261 0.64 -8.92 17.48
N VAL A 262 0.13 -9.73 18.40
CA VAL A 262 -0.42 -9.24 19.69
C VAL A 262 0.67 -8.63 20.56
N SER A 263 1.84 -9.28 20.64
CA SER A 263 2.97 -8.75 21.40
C SER A 263 3.62 -7.51 20.77
N SER A 264 3.67 -7.44 19.44
CA SER A 264 4.25 -6.29 18.73
C SER A 264 3.33 -5.06 18.77
N ALA A 265 2.02 -5.25 18.90
CA ALA A 265 1.09 -4.17 19.22
C ALA A 265 1.26 -3.61 20.65
N ALA A 266 1.77 -4.41 21.58
CA ALA A 266 2.04 -4.00 22.97
C ALA A 266 3.41 -3.34 23.16
N SER A 267 4.35 -3.52 22.22
CA SER A 267 5.71 -2.95 22.27
C SER A 267 5.87 -1.60 21.55
N LEU A 268 4.86 -1.15 20.81
CA LEU A 268 4.76 0.23 20.30
C LEU A 268 4.32 1.17 21.40
#